data_AF-A0A4R2K222-F1
#
_entry.id   AF-A0A4R2K222-F1
#
_cell.length_a   1.000
_cell.length_b   1.000
_cell.length_c   1.000
_cell.angle_alpha   90.00
_cell.angle_beta   90.00
_cell.angle_gamma   90.00
#
_symmetry.space_group_name_H-M   'P 1'
#
loop_
_entity.id
_entity.type
_entity.pdbx_description
1 polymer ?
#
loop_
_entity_poly.entity_id
_entity_poly.type
_entity_poly.pdbx_seq_one_letter_code
_entity_poly.pdbx_strand_id
1 'polypeptide(L)'
;MTDPVDETLRAAVLRRLDLLDQMADEGDPATLLPLARSEISRLADGWRLLLTVHQPGPDRKCAACPRGWRGRRWPCQVWRMAHEHLIGEGLPHRERRRPLRDSLGRALRMSRARDVPPESLVEQTTEIPRVHRTDPRRRA
;
A
#
# COMPACT_ATOMS: atom_id res chain seq x y z
N MET A 1 -2.37 23.47 19.62
CA MET A 1 -1.26 24.21 19.00
C MET A 1 -0.02 23.38 19.30
N THR A 2 0.43 22.56 18.35
CA THR A 2 1.61 21.71 18.52
C THR A 2 2.84 22.61 18.66
N ASP A 3 3.77 22.27 19.54
CA ASP A 3 5.00 23.03 19.74
C ASP A 3 5.80 23.04 18.41
N PRO A 4 6.35 24.20 17.95
CA PRO A 4 7.21 24.24 16.77
C PRO A 4 8.39 23.23 16.80
N VAL A 5 8.87 22.84 17.98
CA VAL A 5 9.90 21.80 18.13
C VAL A 5 9.35 20.41 17.79
N ASP A 6 8.15 20.09 18.25
CA ASP A 6 7.48 18.80 17.97
C ASP A 6 7.25 18.61 16.46
N GLU A 7 6.84 19.68 15.77
CA GLU A 7 6.63 19.64 14.33
C GLU A 7 7.97 19.47 13.57
N THR A 8 9.03 20.14 14.04
CA THR A 8 10.36 20.00 13.44
C THR A 8 10.89 18.58 13.56
N LEU A 9 10.75 17.97 14.75
CA LEU A 9 11.14 16.58 15.00
C LEU A 9 10.33 15.63 14.11
N ARG A 10 9.00 15.80 14.07
CA ARG A 10 8.11 15.01 13.23
C ARG A 10 8.52 15.08 11.76
N ALA A 11 8.75 16.28 11.24
CA ALA A 11 9.13 16.48 9.84
C ALA A 11 10.50 15.84 9.52
N ALA A 12 11.46 15.92 10.44
CA ALA A 12 12.78 15.29 10.27
C ALA A 12 12.67 13.76 10.19
N VAL A 13 11.86 13.14 11.07
CA VAL A 13 11.62 11.69 11.04
C VAL A 13 10.97 11.28 9.72
N LEU A 14 9.92 11.99 9.28
CA LEU A 14 9.23 11.67 8.02
C LEU A 14 10.16 11.79 6.81
N ARG A 15 10.95 12.86 6.72
CA ARG A 15 11.96 13.01 5.65
C ARG A 15 12.96 11.86 5.63
N ARG A 16 13.40 11.37 6.79
CA ARG A 16 14.32 10.23 6.85
C ARG A 16 13.67 8.95 6.30
N LEU A 17 12.40 8.71 6.61
CA LEU A 17 11.66 7.57 6.07
C LEU A 17 11.48 7.68 4.56
N ASP A 18 11.17 8.87 4.04
CA ASP A 18 11.05 9.10 2.59
C ASP A 18 12.35 8.84 1.83
N LEU A 19 13.50 9.16 2.43
CA LEU A 19 14.81 8.85 1.84
C LEU A 19 15.07 7.34 1.79
N LEU A 20 14.70 6.61 2.83
CA LEU A 20 14.83 5.15 2.86
C LEU A 20 13.95 4.48 1.78
N ASP A 21 12.74 5.00 1.59
CA ASP A 21 11.84 4.59 0.51
C ASP A 21 12.46 4.82 -0.87
N GLN A 22 12.99 6.02 -1.13
CA GLN A 22 13.65 6.35 -2.40
C GLN A 22 14.84 5.43 -2.69
N MET A 23 15.67 5.17 -1.67
CA MET A 23 16.80 4.27 -1.80
C MET A 23 16.37 2.84 -2.13
N ALA A 24 15.28 2.36 -1.55
CA ALA A 24 14.73 1.04 -1.84
C ALA A 24 14.16 0.94 -3.26
N ASP A 25 13.66 2.05 -3.82
CA ASP A 25 13.08 2.11 -5.17
C ASP A 25 14.13 2.28 -6.29
N GLU A 26 15.13 3.13 -6.08
CA GLU A 26 16.01 3.65 -7.13
C GLU A 26 17.47 3.23 -7.00
N GLY A 27 17.88 2.68 -5.86
CA GLY A 27 19.30 2.42 -5.58
C GLY A 27 19.90 1.25 -6.37
N ASP A 28 21.19 1.36 -6.68
CA ASP A 28 21.95 0.28 -7.31
C ASP A 28 22.13 -0.91 -6.33
N PRO A 29 21.73 -2.14 -6.70
CA PRO A 29 21.76 -3.30 -5.81
C PRO A 29 23.12 -3.59 -5.16
N ALA A 30 24.25 -3.28 -5.84
CA ALA A 30 25.58 -3.57 -5.33
C ALA A 30 25.99 -2.62 -4.19
N THR A 31 25.53 -1.36 -4.22
CA THR A 31 25.76 -0.37 -3.16
C THR A 31 24.70 -0.43 -2.07
N LEU A 32 23.49 -0.91 -2.39
CA LEU A 32 22.38 -1.01 -1.45
C LEU A 32 22.53 -2.11 -0.40
N LEU A 33 23.18 -3.24 -0.70
CA LEU A 33 23.17 -4.41 0.21
C LEU A 33 23.75 -4.13 1.62
N PRO A 34 24.96 -3.55 1.77
CA PRO A 34 25.51 -3.24 3.09
C PRO A 34 24.66 -2.20 3.83
N LEU A 35 24.16 -1.21 3.10
CA LEU A 35 23.35 -0.12 3.64
C LEU A 35 21.98 -0.63 4.10
N ALA A 36 21.31 -1.44 3.29
CA ALA A 36 20.05 -2.09 3.61
C ALA A 36 20.17 -2.96 4.86
N ARG A 37 21.26 -3.73 5.01
CA ARG A 37 21.48 -4.53 6.23
C ARG A 37 21.56 -3.64 7.46
N SER A 38 22.29 -2.52 7.40
CA SER A 38 22.41 -1.60 8.53
C SER A 38 21.09 -0.90 8.87
N GLU A 39 20.31 -0.48 7.87
CA GLU A 39 19.04 0.20 8.09
C GLU A 39 17.93 -0.76 8.52
N ILE A 40 17.89 -2.00 8.01
CA ILE A 40 16.99 -3.05 8.50
C ILE A 40 17.25 -3.33 9.98
N SER A 41 18.51 -3.49 10.38
CA SER A 41 18.87 -3.69 11.79
C SER A 41 18.42 -2.51 12.66
N ARG A 42 18.69 -1.28 12.22
CA ARG A 42 18.28 -0.06 12.93
C ARG A 42 16.75 0.04 13.08
N LEU A 43 16.00 -0.26 12.03
CA LEU A 43 14.52 -0.24 12.07
C LEU A 43 13.99 -1.35 12.99
N ALA A 44 14.57 -2.55 12.93
CA ALA A 44 14.20 -3.65 13.82
C ALA A 44 14.45 -3.29 15.29
N ASP A 45 15.56 -2.62 15.60
CA ASP A 45 15.86 -2.14 16.95
C ASP A 45 14.87 -1.06 17.41
N GLY A 46 14.51 -0.13 16.52
CA GLY A 46 13.47 0.87 16.78
C GLY A 46 12.11 0.23 17.12
N TRP A 47 11.71 -0.81 16.37
CA TRP A 47 10.51 -1.58 16.67
C TRP A 47 10.60 -2.29 18.02
N ARG A 48 11.72 -2.97 18.32
CA ARG A 48 11.92 -3.63 19.62
C ARG A 48 11.76 -2.64 20.77
N LEU A 49 12.40 -1.46 20.67
CA LEU A 49 12.32 -0.43 21.69
C LEU A 49 10.87 0.06 21.88
N LEU A 50 10.16 0.35 20.79
CA LEU A 50 8.77 0.79 20.83
C LEU A 50 7.85 -0.27 21.45
N LEU A 51 8.02 -1.54 21.08
CA LEU A 51 7.23 -2.65 21.62
C LEU A 51 7.55 -2.93 23.09
N THR A 52 8.79 -2.72 23.53
CA THR A 52 9.17 -2.77 24.96
C THR A 52 8.41 -1.74 25.79
N VAL A 53 8.14 -0.54 25.25
CA VAL A 53 7.32 0.47 25.95
C VAL A 53 5.85 0.05 25.99
N HIS A 54 5.35 -0.60 24.94
CA HIS A 54 3.96 -1.04 24.84
C HIS A 54 3.76 -2.46 25.39
N GLN A 55 3.82 -2.66 26.70
CA GLN A 55 3.55 -3.96 27.33
C GLN A 55 2.08 -4.20 27.70
N PRO A 56 1.63 -5.47 27.78
CA PRO A 56 0.35 -5.79 28.38
C PRO A 56 0.39 -5.51 29.87
N GLY A 57 -0.54 -4.70 30.36
CA GLY A 57 -0.76 -4.46 31.78
C GLY A 57 -1.82 -5.40 32.39
N PRO A 58 -2.07 -5.28 33.70
CA PRO A 58 -2.88 -6.22 34.50
C PRO A 58 -4.29 -6.49 33.93
N ASP A 59 -4.93 -5.48 33.34
CA ASP A 59 -6.32 -5.56 32.86
C ASP A 59 -6.44 -5.86 31.35
N ARG A 60 -5.44 -6.52 30.73
CA ARG A 60 -5.33 -6.58 29.25
C ARG A 60 -5.35 -5.18 28.63
N LYS A 61 -4.71 -4.22 29.32
CA LYS A 61 -4.59 -2.83 28.90
C LYS A 61 -3.12 -2.48 28.71
N CYS A 62 -2.76 -1.82 27.62
CA CYS A 62 -1.43 -1.26 27.43
C CYS A 62 -1.18 -0.13 28.44
N ALA A 63 -0.04 -0.18 29.12
CA ALA A 63 0.34 0.80 30.14
C ALA A 63 0.72 2.16 29.54
N ALA A 64 1.41 2.16 28.40
CA ALA A 64 1.96 3.36 27.76
C ALA A 64 0.94 4.14 26.91
N CYS A 65 -0.10 3.49 26.39
CA CYS A 65 -1.07 4.18 25.53
C CYS A 65 -1.85 5.27 26.30
N PRO A 66 -2.16 6.41 25.66
CA PRO A 66 -2.97 7.46 26.26
C PRO A 66 -4.37 6.94 26.66
N ARG A 67 -4.97 7.57 27.67
CA ARG A 67 -6.34 7.23 28.12
C ARG A 67 -7.34 7.64 27.04
N GLY A 68 -8.03 6.64 26.47
CA GLY A 68 -9.09 6.82 25.48
C GLY A 68 -9.79 5.49 25.19
N TRP A 69 -11.03 5.53 24.66
CA TRP A 69 -11.94 4.37 24.60
C TRP A 69 -11.41 3.13 23.86
N ARG A 70 -10.43 3.29 22.96
CA ARG A 70 -9.78 2.17 22.24
C ARG A 70 -8.26 2.13 22.36
N GLY A 71 -7.64 3.16 22.94
CA GLY A 71 -6.17 3.30 22.96
C GLY A 71 -5.47 2.26 23.84
N ARG A 72 -6.12 1.83 24.93
CA ARG A 72 -5.50 0.93 25.92
C ARG A 72 -5.80 -0.54 25.70
N ARG A 73 -6.82 -0.96 24.95
CA ARG A 73 -7.15 -2.39 24.84
C ARG A 73 -5.99 -3.15 24.20
N TRP A 74 -5.56 -4.24 24.82
CA TRP A 74 -4.54 -5.13 24.28
C TRP A 74 -5.12 -6.10 23.23
N PRO A 75 -4.42 -6.37 22.11
CA PRO A 75 -3.22 -5.67 21.64
C PRO A 75 -3.55 -4.24 21.20
N CYS A 76 -2.73 -3.29 21.65
CA CYS A 76 -2.94 -1.88 21.31
C CYS A 76 -2.63 -1.60 19.83
N GLN A 77 -2.95 -0.40 19.36
CA GLN A 77 -2.75 -0.03 17.94
C GLN A 77 -1.30 -0.25 17.47
N VAL A 78 -0.31 0.06 18.32
CA VAL A 78 1.12 -0.12 17.99
C VAL A 78 1.45 -1.59 17.72
N TRP A 79 0.96 -2.52 18.54
CA TRP A 79 1.16 -3.95 18.32
C TRP A 79 0.43 -4.48 17.10
N ARG A 80 -0.78 -3.95 16.81
CA ARG A 80 -1.51 -4.30 15.59
C ARG A 80 -0.76 -3.84 14.34
N MET A 81 -0.23 -2.62 14.34
CA MET A 81 0.62 -2.12 13.25
C MET A 81 1.91 -2.93 13.10
N ALA A 82 2.57 -3.27 14.22
CA ALA A 82 3.77 -4.10 14.17
C ALA A 82 3.46 -5.47 13.56
N HIS A 83 2.35 -6.10 13.96
CA HIS A 83 1.91 -7.35 13.37
C HIS A 83 1.64 -7.21 11.86
N GLU A 84 0.88 -6.18 11.46
CA GLU A 84 0.57 -5.91 10.04
C GLU A 84 1.83 -5.67 9.20
N HIS A 85 2.81 -4.91 9.69
CA HIS A 85 3.98 -4.51 8.91
C HIS A 85 5.17 -5.46 8.99
N LEU A 86 5.32 -6.24 10.08
CA LEU A 86 6.42 -7.17 10.27
C LEU A 86 6.05 -8.62 9.92
N ILE A 87 4.77 -8.99 10.00
CA ILE A 87 4.29 -10.38 9.86
C ILE A 87 3.20 -10.49 8.77
N GLY A 88 2.26 -9.55 8.73
CA GLY A 88 1.15 -9.55 7.78
C GLY A 88 1.65 -9.40 6.34
N GLU A 89 1.15 -10.29 5.47
CA GLU A 89 1.33 -10.37 4.01
C GLU A 89 2.10 -9.16 3.44
N GLY A 90 3.42 -9.34 3.34
CA GLY A 90 4.34 -8.38 2.77
C GLY A 90 4.09 -8.20 1.29
N LEU A 91 3.06 -7.42 0.93
CA LEU A 91 2.99 -6.87 -0.42
C LEU A 91 4.32 -6.14 -0.67
N PRO A 92 5.07 -6.48 -1.74
CA PRO A 92 6.28 -5.77 -2.08
C PRO A 92 5.99 -4.27 -2.10
N HIS A 93 6.96 -3.45 -1.70
CA HIS A 93 6.83 -1.99 -1.61
C HIS A 93 6.12 -1.37 -2.83
N ARG A 94 6.38 -1.92 -4.03
CA ARG A 94 5.76 -1.55 -5.31
C ARG A 94 4.24 -1.76 -5.37
N GLU A 95 3.71 -2.79 -4.72
CA GLU A 95 2.28 -3.10 -4.69
C GLU A 95 1.52 -2.31 -3.61
N ARG A 96 2.20 -1.91 -2.53
CA ARG A 96 1.64 -1.01 -1.51
C ARG A 96 1.33 0.39 -2.05
N ARG A 97 2.03 0.81 -3.12
CA ARG A 97 1.80 2.07 -3.85
C ARG A 97 0.88 1.92 -5.06
N ARG A 98 -0.04 0.96 -5.11
CA ARG A 98 -1.17 1.10 -6.06
C ARG A 98 -1.95 2.36 -5.68
N PRO A 99 -2.00 3.40 -6.54
CA PRO A 99 -2.73 4.59 -6.20
C PRO A 99 -4.19 4.22 -5.99
N LEU A 100 -4.82 4.74 -4.93
CA LEU A 100 -6.28 4.68 -4.70
C LEU A 100 -7.12 5.11 -5.93
N ARG A 101 -6.48 5.74 -6.93
CA ARG A 101 -7.06 6.02 -8.25
C ARG A 101 -7.57 4.78 -8.99
N ASP A 102 -6.93 3.63 -8.83
CA ASP A 102 -7.37 2.39 -9.50
C ASP A 102 -8.62 1.80 -8.84
N SER A 103 -8.74 1.91 -7.52
CA SER A 103 -9.94 1.50 -6.79
C SER A 103 -11.14 2.38 -7.14
N LEU A 104 -10.92 3.70 -7.23
CA LEU A 104 -11.96 4.65 -7.65
C LEU A 104 -12.33 4.45 -9.13
N GLY A 105 -11.35 4.27 -10.01
CA GLY A 105 -11.57 4.01 -11.44
C GLY A 105 -12.24 2.66 -11.71
N ARG A 106 -11.98 1.64 -10.88
CA ARG A 106 -12.69 0.36 -10.90
C ARG A 106 -14.11 0.51 -10.37
N ALA A 107 -14.32 1.26 -9.28
CA ALA A 107 -15.66 1.55 -8.75
C ALA A 107 -16.52 2.31 -9.77
N LEU A 108 -15.96 3.35 -10.42
CA LEU A 108 -16.65 4.10 -11.47
C LEU A 108 -16.97 3.24 -12.71
N ARG A 109 -16.10 2.30 -13.09
CA ARG A 109 -16.36 1.31 -14.15
C ARG A 109 -17.47 0.32 -13.76
N MET A 110 -17.50 -0.12 -12.51
CA MET A 110 -18.55 -1.01 -12.00
C MET A 110 -19.91 -0.30 -11.87
N SER A 111 -19.93 0.99 -11.53
CA SER A 111 -21.17 1.79 -11.54
C SER A 111 -21.70 1.97 -12.96
N ARG A 112 -20.85 2.31 -13.93
CA ARG A 112 -21.26 2.40 -15.35
C ARG A 112 -21.78 1.09 -15.93
N ALA A 113 -21.29 -0.06 -15.46
CA ALA A 113 -21.80 -1.37 -15.86
C ALA A 113 -23.18 -1.70 -15.24
N ARG A 114 -23.54 -1.06 -14.11
CA ARG A 114 -24.86 -1.19 -13.47
C ARG A 114 -25.91 -0.26 -14.05
N ASP A 115 -25.49 0.86 -14.64
CA ASP A 115 -26.37 1.83 -15.30
C ASP A 115 -26.74 1.45 -16.75
N VAL A 116 -26.33 0.26 -17.24
CA VAL A 116 -26.83 -0.28 -18.52
C VAL A 116 -28.14 -1.03 -18.25
N PRO A 117 -29.30 -0.53 -18.71
CA PRO A 117 -30.56 -1.26 -18.60
C PRO A 117 -30.48 -2.54 -19.44
N PRO A 118 -31.10 -3.67 -19.02
CA PRO A 118 -31.09 -4.92 -19.78
C PRO A 118 -31.95 -4.90 -21.07
N GLU A 119 -32.10 -3.74 -21.71
CA GLU A 119 -33.06 -3.54 -22.81
C GLU A 119 -32.40 -2.82 -23.99
N SER A 120 -31.47 -3.53 -24.66
CA SER A 120 -31.25 -3.36 -26.12
C SER A 120 -30.61 -4.60 -26.76
N LEU A 121 -30.89 -5.80 -26.23
CA LEU A 121 -30.57 -7.06 -26.90
C LEU A 121 -31.76 -7.59 -27.73
N VAL A 122 -32.39 -6.71 -28.51
CA VAL A 122 -33.27 -7.04 -29.65
C VAL A 122 -33.19 -5.76 -30.50
N GLU A 123 -32.44 -5.66 -31.58
CA GLU A 123 -32.61 -6.25 -32.91
C GLU A 123 -31.49 -5.59 -33.73
N GLN A 124 -30.55 -6.27 -34.38
CA GLN A 124 -30.73 -6.78 -35.73
C GLN A 124 -29.51 -7.63 -36.07
N THR A 125 -29.73 -8.93 -36.12
CA THR A 125 -28.95 -9.85 -36.92
C THR A 125 -29.18 -9.46 -38.38
N THR A 126 -28.31 -8.64 -38.94
CA THR A 126 -28.21 -8.53 -40.40
C THR A 126 -26.81 -8.99 -40.77
N GLU A 127 -26.80 -10.09 -41.50
CA GLU A 127 -25.65 -10.87 -41.89
C GLU A 127 -24.55 -10.01 -42.52
N ILE A 128 -23.30 -10.24 -42.09
CA ILE A 128 -22.11 -9.74 -42.79
C ILE A 128 -21.91 -10.63 -44.02
N PRO A 129 -21.96 -10.10 -45.25
CA PRO A 129 -21.67 -10.91 -46.43
C PRO A 129 -20.21 -11.37 -46.41
N ARG A 130 -19.99 -12.68 -46.53
CA ARG A 130 -18.65 -13.26 -46.70
C ARG A 130 -18.05 -12.81 -48.02
N VAL A 131 -17.08 -11.89 -47.98
CA VAL A 131 -16.24 -11.61 -49.14
C VAL A 131 -15.18 -12.71 -49.25
N HIS A 132 -15.37 -13.61 -50.22
CA HIS A 132 -14.35 -14.55 -50.63
C HIS A 132 -13.33 -13.87 -51.55
N ARG A 133 -12.06 -13.99 -51.16
CA ARG A 133 -10.83 -14.24 -51.96
C ARG A 133 -10.50 -13.21 -53.06
N THR A 134 -9.27 -12.73 -53.20
CA THR A 134 -8.02 -13.47 -53.39
C THR A 134 -6.81 -12.55 -53.21
N ASP A 135 -5.76 -13.03 -52.53
CA ASP A 135 -4.38 -12.58 -52.76
C ASP A 135 -3.79 -13.43 -53.89
N PRO A 136 -3.28 -12.81 -54.95
CA PRO A 136 -2.15 -13.37 -55.64
C PRO A 136 -1.03 -12.32 -55.79
N ARG A 137 0.00 -12.46 -54.96
CA ARG A 137 1.40 -12.18 -55.28
C ARG A 137 1.66 -12.33 -56.80
N ARG A 138 1.98 -11.23 -57.50
CA ARG A 138 2.94 -11.17 -58.62
C ARG A 138 3.02 -9.77 -59.24
N ARG A 139 4.22 -9.20 -59.16
CA ARG A 139 5.05 -8.51 -60.19
C ARG A 139 5.94 -7.51 -59.44
N ALA A 140 7.22 -7.84 -59.26
CA ALA A 140 8.32 -7.72 -60.22
C ALA A 140 9.11 -6.47 -59.86
#